data_AF-B1P7H0-F1
#
_entry.id   AF-B1P7H0-F1
#
_cell.length_a   1.000
_cell.length_b   1.000
_cell.length_c   1.000
_cell.angle_alpha   90.00
_cell.angle_beta   90.00
_cell.angle_gamma   90.00
#
_symmetry.space_group_name_H-M   'P 1'
#
loop_
_entity.id
_entity.type
_entity.pdbx_description
1 polymer ?
#
loop_
_entity_poly.entity_id
_entity_poly.type
_entity_poly.pdbx_seq_one_letter_code
_entity_poly.pdbx_strand_id
1 'polypeptide(L)' 'YLDGNCTLEEAVYRGICATRQLAKRQITWLRSWDDLTWLDSENIDHAVETLSNAIASDGVSCV' A
#
# COMPACT_ATOMS: atom_id res chain seq x y z
N TYR A 1 -11.91 16.60 -18.30
CA TYR A 1 -12.22 17.90 -17.70
C TYR A 1 -11.47 19.01 -18.43
N LEU A 2 -10.13 19.05 -18.37
CA LEU A 2 -9.36 20.10 -19.05
C LEU A 2 -9.53 20.09 -20.59
N ASP A 3 -9.64 18.91 -21.20
CA ASP A 3 -9.93 18.78 -22.63
C ASP A 3 -11.43 18.96 -22.97
N GLY A 4 -12.25 19.48 -22.05
CA GLY A 4 -13.69 19.70 -22.24
C GLY A 4 -14.58 18.44 -22.25
N ASN A 5 -13.98 17.24 -22.24
CA ASN A 5 -14.70 15.96 -22.39
C ASN A 5 -15.57 15.51 -21.20
N CYS A 6 -15.54 16.20 -20.06
CA CYS A 6 -16.39 15.90 -18.90
C CYS A 6 -16.46 17.09 -17.93
N THR A 7 -17.44 17.10 -17.03
CA THR A 7 -17.55 18.07 -15.94
C THR A 7 -16.46 17.84 -14.87
N LEU A 8 -16.29 18.81 -13.97
CA LEU A 8 -15.36 18.67 -12.84
C LEU A 8 -15.82 17.56 -11.89
N GLU A 9 -17.11 17.51 -11.57
CA GLU A 9 -17.70 16.51 -10.69
C GLU A 9 -17.46 15.08 -11.23
N GLU A 10 -17.68 14.88 -12.53
CA GLU A 10 -17.42 13.59 -13.17
C GLU A 10 -15.94 13.22 -13.13
N ALA A 11 -15.03 14.19 -13.35
CA ALA A 11 -13.60 13.94 -13.25
C ALA A 11 -13.17 13.56 -11.83
N VAL A 12 -13.70 14.23 -10.80
CA VAL A 12 -13.45 13.89 -9.39
C VAL A 12 -13.95 12.49 -9.07
N TYR A 13 -15.19 12.18 -9.45
CA TYR A 13 -15.79 10.87 -9.24
C TYR A 13 -14.95 9.76 -9.89
N ARG A 14 -14.61 9.92 -11.18
CA ARG A 14 -13.77 8.95 -11.91
C ARG A 14 -12.38 8.82 -11.31
N GLY A 15 -11.78 9.92 -10.86
CA GLY A 15 -10.48 9.93 -10.18
C GLY A 15 -10.50 9.10 -8.90
N ILE A 16 -11.50 9.33 -8.04
CA ILE A 16 -11.67 8.55 -6.80
C ILE A 16 -11.85 7.06 -7.12
N CYS A 17 -12.71 6.73 -8.09
CA CYS A 17 -12.93 5.35 -8.52
C CYS A 17 -11.66 4.69 -9.06
N ALA A 18 -10.89 5.40 -9.89
CA ALA A 18 -9.64 4.91 -10.44
C ALA A 18 -8.61 4.61 -9.33
N THR A 19 -8.45 5.51 -8.36
CA THR A 19 -7.51 5.32 -7.25
C THR A 19 -7.92 4.17 -6.33
N ARG A 20 -9.21 3.98 -6.05
CA ARG A 20 -9.71 2.81 -5.29
C ARG A 20 -9.44 1.50 -6.02
N GLN A 21 -9.67 1.46 -7.32
CA GLN A 21 -9.39 0.27 -8.14
C GLN A 21 -7.88 -0.04 -8.17
N LEU A 22 -7.03 0.99 -8.28
CA LEU A 22 -5.59 0.85 -8.20
C LEU A 22 -5.17 0.24 -6.85
N ALA A 23 -5.60 0.84 -5.74
CA ALA A 23 -5.30 0.34 -4.40
C ALA A 23 -5.79 -1.11 -4.18
N LYS A 24 -7.00 -1.44 -4.63
CA LYS A 24 -7.54 -2.80 -4.58
C LYS A 24 -6.65 -3.80 -5.34
N ARG A 25 -6.15 -3.43 -6.53
CA ARG A 25 -5.23 -4.27 -7.31
C ARG A 25 -3.89 -4.45 -6.60
N GLN A 26 -3.33 -3.37 -6.05
CA GLN A 26 -2.08 -3.44 -5.27
C GLN A 26 -2.20 -4.42 -4.10
N ILE A 27 -3.27 -4.33 -3.30
CA ILE A 27 -3.52 -5.25 -2.19
C ILE A 27 -3.72 -6.68 -2.68
N THR A 28 -4.41 -6.86 -3.81
CA THR A 28 -4.63 -8.19 -4.40
C THR A 28 -3.31 -8.85 -4.80
N TRP A 29 -2.37 -8.08 -5.36
CA TRP A 29 -1.02 -8.58 -5.69
C TRP A 29 -0.21 -8.92 -4.45
N LEU A 30 -0.23 -8.06 -3.43
CA LEU A 30 0.48 -8.33 -2.17
C LEU A 30 -0.03 -9.59 -1.46
N ARG A 31 -1.33 -9.91 -1.58
CA ARG A 31 -1.90 -11.15 -1.03
C ARG A 31 -1.41 -12.42 -1.71
N SER A 32 -0.87 -12.34 -2.93
CA SER A 32 -0.30 -13.49 -3.64
C SER A 32 1.21 -13.63 -3.46
N TRP A 33 1.84 -12.81 -2.61
CA TRP A 33 3.26 -12.94 -2.30
C TRP A 33 3.44 -13.85 -1.08
N ASP A 34 4.33 -14.83 -1.21
CA ASP A 34 4.76 -15.67 -0.10
C ASP A 34 5.70 -14.87 0.82
N ASP A 35 5.74 -15.24 2.10
CA ASP A 35 6.62 -14.65 3.13
C ASP A 35 6.48 -13.12 3.32
N LEU A 36 5.30 -12.56 3.03
CA LEU A 36 5.00 -11.15 3.25
C LEU A 36 4.54 -10.88 4.70
N THR A 37 5.24 -9.98 5.40
CA THR A 37 4.79 -9.46 6.70
C THR A 37 3.94 -8.20 6.49
N TRP A 38 2.67 -8.23 6.93
CA TRP A 38 1.77 -7.08 6.84
C TRP A 38 2.04 -6.08 7.97
N LEU A 39 2.10 -4.79 7.62
CA LEU A 39 2.21 -3.69 8.57
C LEU A 39 0.89 -2.91 8.58
N ASP A 40 0.41 -2.58 9.77
CA ASP A 40 -0.81 -1.79 9.94
C ASP A 40 -0.51 -0.29 9.84
N SER A 41 -1.18 0.39 8.91
CA SER A 41 -1.03 1.83 8.72
C SER A 41 -1.62 2.67 9.85
N GLU A 42 -2.57 2.12 10.62
CA GLU A 42 -3.18 2.82 11.76
C GLU A 42 -2.35 2.67 13.05
N ASN A 43 -1.41 1.71 13.08
CA ASN A 43 -0.55 1.45 14.24
C ASN A 43 0.94 1.50 13.87
N ILE A 44 1.43 2.73 13.76
CA ILE A 44 2.82 3.02 13.35
C ILE A 44 3.83 2.47 14.35
N ASP A 45 3.57 2.59 15.65
CA ASP A 45 4.50 2.13 16.70
C ASP A 45 4.74 0.62 16.60
N HIS A 46 3.67 -0.16 16.44
CA HIS A 46 3.76 -1.61 16.23
C HIS A 46 4.45 -1.96 14.90
N ALA A 47 4.19 -1.19 13.83
CA ALA A 47 4.85 -1.41 12.54
C ALA A 47 6.38 -1.19 12.65
N VAL A 48 6.81 -0.16 13.38
CA VAL A 48 8.23 0.13 13.62
C VAL A 48 8.88 -0.95 14.49
N GLU A 49 8.19 -1.45 15.52
CA GLU A 49 8.66 -2.56 16.34
C GLU A 49 8.86 -3.84 15.50
N THR A 50 7.86 -4.19 14.69
CA THR A 50 7.90 -5.35 13.79
C THR A 50 9.11 -5.27 12.85
N LEU A 51 9.33 -4.10 12.24
CA LEU A 51 10.47 -3.86 11.35
C LEU A 51 11.80 -3.96 12.10
N SER A 52 11.89 -3.38 13.30
CA SER A 52 13.12 -3.42 14.11
C SER A 52 13.51 -4.85 14.49
N ASN A 53 12.53 -5.67 14.86
CA ASN A 53 12.73 -7.07 15.20
C ASN A 53 13.17 -7.89 13.98
N ALA A 54 12.57 -7.67 12.81
CA ALA A 54 12.95 -8.34 11.57
C ALA A 54 14.41 -8.03 11.17
N ILE A 55 14.81 -6.76 11.26
CA ILE A 55 16.19 -6.34 10.98
C ILE A 55 17.17 -6.96 11.98
N ALA A 56 16.79 -7.03 13.26
CA ALA A 56 17.61 -7.64 14.31
C ALA A 56 17.78 -9.16 14.12
N SER A 57 16.73 -9.86 13.66
CA SER A 57 16.79 -11.30 13.38
C SER A 57 17.62 -11.65 12.14
N ASP A 58 17.68 -10.76 11.15
CA ASP A 58 18.50 -10.94 9.94
C ASP A 58 20.00 -10.65 10.19
N GLY A 59 20.35 -10.12 11.37
CA GLY A 59 21.68 -9.68 11.76
C GLY A 59 22.69 -10.74 12.25
N VAL A 60 22.42 -12.06 12.13
CA VAL A 60 23.38 -13.13 12.50
C VAL A 60 23.74 -14.04 11.31
N SER A 61 23.81 -13.50 10.09
CA SER A 61 24.40 -14.23 8.95
C SER A 61 25.23 -13.36 8.00
N CYS A 62 26.01 -12.41 8.54
CA CYS A 62 27.12 -11.82 7.78
C CYS A 62 28.17 -11.19 8.72
N VAL A 63 28.90 -12.02 9.46
CA VAL A 63 30.36 -11.93 9.66
C VAL A 63 30.91 -13.33 9.90
#